data_AF-A0A059XCG6-F1
#
_entry.id   AF-A0A059XCG6-F1
#
_cell.length_a   1.000
_cell.length_b   1.000
_cell.length_c   1.000
_cell.angle_alpha   90.00
_cell.angle_beta   90.00
_cell.angle_gamma   90.00
#
_symmetry.space_group_name_H-M   'P 1'
#
loop_
_entity.id
_entity.type
_entity.pdbx_description
1 polymer ?
#
loop_
_entity_poly.entity_id
_entity_poly.type
_entity_poly.pdbx_seq_one_letter_code
_entity_poly.pdbx_strand_id
1 'polypeptide(L)'
;MVETMQRVTRTTRELTVQLGREPTAAEIAATLSEDPRWTITPERVEEVKRYGRTPISLETPIGEEGETELGALIEDESAVSPVDAVTNQLLKEQLDRVLDSLDGREERVLRLRFGLDDRRTSADARGGRAGVRPDA
;
A
#
# COMPACT_ATOMS: atom_id res chain seq x y z
N MET A 1 -23.35 4.63 1.64
CA MET A 1 -22.10 5.06 2.32
C MET A 1 -22.14 6.52 2.75
N VAL A 2 -22.66 7.46 1.95
CA VAL A 2 -22.81 8.86 2.41
C VAL A 2 -23.76 8.99 3.61
N GLU A 3 -24.92 8.32 3.57
CA GLU A 3 -25.86 8.28 4.70
C GLU A 3 -25.21 7.70 5.97
N THR A 4 -24.36 6.68 5.82
CA THR A 4 -23.69 6.02 6.95
C THR A 4 -22.66 6.95 7.59
N MET A 5 -21.90 7.70 6.79
CA MET A 5 -20.98 8.72 7.27
C MET A 5 -21.70 9.86 8.00
N GLN A 6 -22.82 10.34 7.45
CA GLN A 6 -23.60 11.42 8.07
C GLN A 6 -24.18 11.00 9.42
N ARG A 7 -24.73 9.78 9.52
CA ARG A 7 -25.22 9.22 10.79
C ARG A 7 -24.11 9.03 11.81
N VAL A 8 -22.99 8.41 11.42
CA VAL A 8 -21.82 8.25 12.31
C VAL A 8 -21.34 9.62 12.81
N THR A 9 -21.27 10.63 11.94
CA THR A 9 -20.86 11.99 12.32
C THR A 9 -21.85 12.61 13.30
N ARG A 10 -23.15 12.44 13.07
CA ARG A 10 -24.20 12.94 13.96
C ARG A 10 -24.14 12.29 15.34
N THR A 11 -24.11 10.96 15.40
CA THR A 11 -24.04 10.20 16.66
C THR A 11 -22.74 10.50 17.42
N THR A 12 -21.62 10.66 16.70
CA THR A 12 -20.35 11.08 17.32
C THR A 12 -20.49 12.44 18.01
N ARG A 13 -21.12 13.43 17.36
CA ARG A 13 -21.36 14.76 17.96
C ARG A 13 -22.30 14.70 19.16
N GLU A 14 -23.40 13.96 19.06
CA GLU A 14 -24.37 13.76 20.15
C GLU A 14 -23.69 13.13 21.38
N LEU A 15 -22.92 12.05 21.19
CA LEU A 15 -22.17 11.40 22.27
C LEU A 15 -21.04 12.27 22.82
N THR A 16 -20.39 13.10 22.00
CA THR A 16 -19.35 14.03 22.48
C THR A 16 -19.93 15.05 23.45
N VAL A 17 -21.13 15.57 23.16
CA VAL A 17 -21.84 16.50 24.06
C VAL A 17 -22.28 15.81 25.34
N GLN A 18 -22.78 14.57 25.27
CA GLN A 18 -23.26 13.84 26.44
C GLN A 18 -22.13 13.35 27.35
N LEU A 19 -21.03 12.87 26.79
CA LEU A 19 -19.93 12.27 27.54
C LEU A 19 -18.84 13.28 27.93
N GLY A 20 -18.82 14.48 27.32
CA GLY A 20 -17.78 15.47 27.53
C GLY A 20 -16.38 15.03 27.04
N ARG A 21 -16.31 13.92 26.28
CA ARG A 21 -15.10 13.36 25.68
C ARG A 21 -15.41 12.79 24.30
N GLU A 22 -14.37 12.51 23.52
CA GLU A 22 -14.55 11.82 22.24
C GLU A 22 -15.06 10.39 22.49
N PRO A 23 -16.16 9.96 21.82
CA PRO A 23 -16.72 8.63 21.98
C PRO A 23 -15.89 7.57 21.24
N THR A 24 -15.86 6.36 21.80
CA THR A 24 -15.18 5.21 21.19
C THR A 24 -16.01 4.62 20.04
N ALA A 25 -15.35 3.88 19.13
CA ALA A 25 -16.04 3.22 18.01
C ALA A 25 -17.10 2.21 18.47
N ALA A 26 -16.87 1.54 19.61
CA ALA A 26 -17.83 0.62 20.21
C ALA A 26 -19.08 1.33 20.74
N GLU A 27 -18.92 2.49 21.40
CA GLU A 27 -20.05 3.30 21.88
C GLU A 27 -20.90 3.82 20.72
N ILE A 28 -20.26 4.34 19.66
CA ILE A 28 -20.96 4.80 18.45
C ILE A 28 -21.72 3.64 17.78
N ALA A 29 -21.09 2.46 17.67
CA ALA A 29 -21.71 1.28 17.08
C ALA A 29 -22.90 0.78 17.90
N ALA A 30 -22.80 0.79 19.23
CA ALA A 30 -23.87 0.42 20.14
C ALA A 30 -25.08 1.35 19.99
N THR A 31 -24.87 2.67 20.06
CA THR A 31 -25.96 3.66 19.90
C THR A 31 -26.61 3.59 18.52
N LEU A 32 -25.82 3.36 17.46
CA LEU A 32 -26.37 3.20 16.12
C LEU A 32 -27.17 1.89 15.96
N SER A 33 -26.80 0.85 16.71
CA SER A 33 -27.46 -0.46 16.70
C SER A 33 -28.72 -0.54 17.57
N GLU A 34 -29.08 0.54 18.27
CA GLU A 34 -30.37 0.66 18.96
C GLU A 34 -31.55 0.77 17.97
N ASP A 35 -31.31 1.26 16.75
CA ASP A 35 -32.29 1.21 15.67
C ASP A 35 -32.24 -0.19 15.01
N PRO A 36 -33.30 -1.01 15.11
CA PRO A 36 -33.31 -2.37 14.56
C PRO A 36 -33.18 -2.42 13.03
N ARG A 37 -33.32 -1.29 12.33
CA ARG A 37 -33.07 -1.19 10.88
C ARG A 37 -31.59 -0.99 10.55
N TRP A 38 -30.75 -0.75 11.56
CA TRP A 38 -29.39 -0.32 11.37
C TRP A 38 -28.45 -0.99 12.36
N THR A 39 -27.84 -2.12 11.98
CA THR A 39 -26.78 -2.75 12.77
C THR A 39 -25.43 -2.47 12.14
N ILE A 40 -24.48 -1.94 12.92
CA ILE A 40 -23.12 -1.66 12.47
C ILE A 40 -22.10 -2.16 13.51
N THR A 41 -21.00 -2.75 13.05
CA THR A 41 -19.94 -3.21 13.96
C THR A 41 -18.95 -2.08 14.25
N PRO A 42 -18.21 -2.14 15.38
CA PRO A 42 -17.18 -1.16 15.71
C PRO A 42 -16.12 -1.02 14.59
N GLU A 43 -15.73 -2.12 13.95
CA GLU A 43 -14.76 -2.13 12.86
C GLU A 43 -15.28 -1.34 11.65
N ARG A 44 -16.58 -1.47 11.36
CA ARG A 44 -17.21 -0.73 10.26
C ARG A 44 -17.34 0.76 10.58
N VAL A 45 -17.53 1.14 11.85
CA VAL A 45 -17.47 2.54 12.29
C VAL A 45 -16.07 3.11 12.06
N GLU A 46 -15.00 2.37 12.39
CA GLU A 46 -13.64 2.81 12.11
C GLU A 46 -13.34 2.96 10.62
N GLU A 47 -13.84 2.04 9.80
CA GLU A 47 -13.71 2.11 8.35
C GLU A 47 -14.42 3.36 7.80
N VAL A 48 -15.63 3.64 8.28
CA VAL A 48 -16.38 4.85 7.91
C VAL A 48 -15.67 6.11 8.37
N LYS A 49 -15.09 6.13 9.58
CA LYS A 49 -14.23 7.25 10.06
C LYS A 49 -13.00 7.43 9.19
N ARG A 50 -12.40 6.34 8.67
CA ARG A 50 -11.25 6.41 7.74
C ARG A 50 -11.61 7.05 6.41
N TYR A 51 -12.67 6.59 5.74
CA TYR A 51 -13.09 7.15 4.45
C TYR A 51 -13.72 8.54 4.56
N GLY A 52 -14.24 8.90 5.73
CA GLY A 52 -14.86 10.21 5.96
C GLY A 52 -13.84 11.35 6.10
N ARG A 53 -12.54 11.04 6.15
CA ARG A 53 -11.48 12.06 6.17
C ARG A 53 -11.42 12.74 4.81
N THR A 54 -11.57 14.06 4.80
CA THR A 54 -11.33 14.86 3.60
C THR A 54 -9.82 14.89 3.34
N PRO A 55 -9.35 14.62 2.11
CA PRO A 55 -7.92 14.72 1.80
C PRO A 55 -7.43 16.14 2.09
N ILE A 56 -6.24 16.24 2.68
CA ILE A 56 -5.56 17.51 2.95
C ILE A 56 -4.72 17.86 1.71
N SER A 57 -4.69 19.13 1.33
CA SER A 57 -3.87 19.58 0.21
C SER A 57 -2.38 19.44 0.55
N LEU A 58 -1.57 18.99 -0.40
CA LEU A 58 -0.11 18.96 -0.25
C LEU A 58 0.49 20.37 -0.20
N GLU A 59 -0.21 21.37 -0.74
CA GLU A 59 0.15 22.80 -0.69
C GLU A 59 -0.19 23.44 0.67
N THR A 60 -0.73 22.67 1.62
CA THR A 60 -1.06 23.21 2.95
C THR A 60 0.24 23.64 3.64
N PRO A 61 0.40 24.92 4.02
CA PRO A 61 1.60 25.38 4.72
C PRO A 61 1.62 24.80 6.14
N ILE A 62 2.81 24.41 6.59
CA ILE A 62 3.11 23.78 7.87
C ILE A 62 4.21 24.61 8.58
N GLY A 63 4.07 24.79 9.89
CA GLY A 63 5.00 25.57 10.72
C GLY A 63 4.51 27.00 11.00
N GLU A 64 5.15 27.68 11.96
CA GLU A 64 4.75 29.03 12.39
C GLU A 64 5.00 30.11 11.32
N GLU A 65 6.03 29.92 10.50
CA GLU A 65 6.43 30.85 9.43
C GLU A 65 5.79 30.50 8.08
N GLY A 66 5.12 29.35 7.98
CA GLY A 66 4.39 28.93 6.77
C GLY A 66 5.27 28.66 5.54
N GLU A 67 6.59 28.59 5.69
CA GLU A 67 7.53 28.40 4.57
C GLU A 67 7.61 26.96 4.05
N THR A 68 7.10 25.98 4.82
CA THR A 68 7.18 24.56 4.46
C THR A 68 5.81 24.04 4.05
N GLU A 69 5.72 23.45 2.86
CA GLU A 69 4.50 22.78 2.40
C GLU A 69 4.42 21.34 2.93
N LEU A 70 3.21 20.85 3.21
CA LEU A 70 2.98 19.48 3.65
C LEU A 70 3.58 18.46 2.68
N GLY A 71 3.47 18.71 1.37
CA GLY A 71 4.01 17.84 0.32
C GLY A 71 5.53 17.70 0.36
N ALA A 72 6.25 18.73 0.81
CA ALA A 72 7.71 18.68 0.91
C ALA A 72 8.21 17.75 2.03
N LEU A 73 7.33 17.34 2.95
CA LEU A 73 7.64 16.44 4.05
C LEU A 73 7.28 14.98 3.77
N ILE A 74 6.60 14.69 2.65
CA ILE A 74 6.20 13.33 2.31
C ILE A 74 7.32 12.69 1.49
N GLU A 75 7.93 11.65 2.05
CA GLU A 75 8.91 10.83 1.35
C GLU A 75 8.24 10.01 0.24
N ASP A 76 8.87 9.95 -0.93
CA ASP A 76 8.46 9.06 -2.00
C ASP A 76 9.06 7.66 -1.78
N GLU A 77 8.28 6.77 -1.19
CA GLU A 77 8.66 5.38 -0.95
C GLU A 77 8.92 4.57 -2.25
N SER A 78 8.48 5.08 -3.40
CA SER A 78 8.69 4.44 -4.70
C SER A 78 9.98 4.90 -5.40
N ALA A 79 10.62 5.94 -4.89
CA ALA A 79 11.85 6.46 -5.46
C ALA A 79 12.99 5.44 -5.30
N VAL A 80 13.60 5.06 -6.41
CA VAL A 80 14.78 4.18 -6.39
C VAL A 80 15.97 5.00 -5.90
N SER A 81 16.59 4.55 -4.80
CA SER A 81 17.82 5.16 -4.29
C SER A 81 18.91 5.14 -5.38
N PRO A 82 19.66 6.25 -5.59
CA PRO A 82 20.77 6.27 -6.53
C PRO A 82 21.81 5.18 -6.26
N VAL A 83 22.03 4.86 -4.98
CA VAL A 83 22.96 3.80 -4.57
C VAL A 83 22.45 2.43 -5.02
N ASP A 84 21.15 2.18 -4.85
CA ASP A 84 20.53 0.91 -5.26
C ASP A 84 20.50 0.78 -6.78
N ALA A 85 20.27 1.87 -7.51
CA ALA A 85 20.31 1.89 -8.97
C ALA A 85 21.70 1.50 -9.50
N VAL A 86 22.76 2.13 -8.98
CA VAL A 86 24.14 1.81 -9.35
C VAL A 86 24.51 0.38 -8.95
N THR A 87 24.12 -0.05 -7.75
CA THR A 87 24.40 -1.40 -7.26
C THR A 87 23.75 -2.47 -8.14
N ASN A 88 22.49 -2.27 -8.53
CA ASN A 88 21.79 -3.17 -9.45
C ASN A 88 22.44 -3.21 -10.83
N GLN A 89 22.94 -2.08 -11.33
CA GLN A 89 23.68 -2.05 -12.60
C GLN A 89 25.00 -2.81 -12.51
N LEU A 90 25.79 -2.57 -11.47
CA LEU A 90 27.06 -3.28 -11.24
C LEU A 90 26.85 -4.79 -11.08
N LEU A 91 25.77 -5.19 -10.41
CA LEU A 91 25.40 -6.59 -10.25
C LEU A 91 25.07 -7.23 -11.61
N LYS A 92 24.35 -6.54 -12.49
CA LYS A 92 24.06 -7.02 -13.86
C LYS A 92 25.36 -7.19 -14.65
N GLU A 93 26.25 -6.20 -14.63
CA GLU A 93 27.53 -6.28 -15.33
C GLU A 93 28.45 -7.39 -14.79
N GLN A 94 28.42 -7.65 -13.48
CA GLN A 94 29.11 -8.79 -12.88
C GLN A 94 28.51 -10.13 -13.32
N LEU A 95 27.18 -10.23 -13.32
CA LEU A 95 26.47 -11.42 -13.74
C LEU A 95 26.76 -11.74 -15.22
N ASP A 96 26.72 -10.73 -16.09
CA ASP A 96 27.02 -10.89 -17.52
C ASP A 96 28.44 -11.42 -17.73
N ARG A 97 29.44 -10.85 -17.04
CA ARG A 97 30.83 -11.36 -17.10
C ARG A 97 30.98 -12.82 -16.68
N VAL A 98 30.21 -13.26 -15.68
CA VAL A 98 30.22 -14.66 -15.23
C VAL A 98 29.53 -15.56 -16.26
N LEU A 99 28.41 -15.12 -16.83
CA LEU A 99 27.69 -15.87 -17.87
C LEU A 99 28.51 -16.01 -19.15
N ASP A 100 29.23 -14.96 -19.55
CA ASP A 100 30.14 -14.98 -20.70
C ASP A 100 31.34 -15.94 -20.53
N SER A 101 31.62 -16.38 -19.30
CA SER A 101 32.67 -17.38 -19.00
C SER A 101 32.21 -18.83 -19.16
N LEU A 102 30.90 -19.06 -19.31
CA LEU A 102 30.33 -20.40 -19.50
C LEU A 102 30.34 -20.81 -20.98
N ASP A 103 30.14 -22.10 -21.25
CA ASP A 103 29.91 -22.54 -22.63
C ASP A 103 28.60 -21.96 -23.15
N GLY A 104 28.56 -21.56 -24.41
CA GLY A 104 27.43 -20.79 -24.97
C GLY A 104 26.09 -21.53 -24.90
N ARG A 105 26.08 -22.86 -24.74
CA ARG A 105 24.85 -23.63 -24.49
C ARG A 105 24.34 -23.46 -23.06
N GLU A 106 25.24 -23.43 -22.07
CA GLU A 106 24.90 -23.28 -20.65
C GLU A 106 24.44 -21.85 -20.35
N GLU A 107 25.14 -20.86 -20.89
CA GLU A 107 24.79 -19.44 -20.86
C GLU A 107 23.35 -19.21 -21.36
N ARG A 108 23.04 -19.72 -22.57
CA ARG A 108 21.70 -19.60 -23.17
C ARG A 108 20.61 -20.24 -22.31
N VAL A 109 20.87 -21.41 -21.73
CA VAL A 109 19.90 -22.08 -20.85
C VAL A 109 19.65 -21.26 -19.59
N LEU A 110 20.69 -20.68 -18.99
CA LEU A 110 20.55 -19.84 -17.79
C LEU A 110 19.82 -18.53 -18.08
N ARG A 111 20.17 -17.83 -19.17
CA ARG A 111 19.47 -16.59 -19.56
C ARG A 111 17.99 -16.81 -19.85
N LEU A 112 17.63 -17.92 -20.50
CA LEU A 112 16.22 -18.29 -20.75
C LEU A 112 15.49 -18.69 -19.47
N ARG A 113 16.13 -19.45 -18.58
CA ARG A 113 15.50 -19.92 -17.33
C ARG A 113 15.18 -18.79 -16.36
N PHE A 114 16.08 -17.81 -16.27
CA PHE A 114 15.97 -16.70 -15.33
C PHE A 114 15.53 -15.38 -15.97
N GLY A 115 15.26 -15.38 -17.27
CA GLY A 115 14.77 -14.20 -17.99
C GLY A 115 15.76 -13.04 -18.02
N LEU A 116 17.06 -13.33 -18.13
CA LEU A 116 18.13 -12.33 -17.97
C LEU A 116 18.30 -11.42 -19.20
N ASP A 117 17.87 -11.86 -20.39
CA ASP A 117 17.92 -11.09 -21.64
C ASP A 117 16.63 -10.32 -21.95
N ASP A 118 15.49 -10.72 -21.35
CA ASP A 118 14.22 -10.10 -21.71
C ASP A 118 14.00 -8.83 -20.89
N ARG A 119 13.79 -7.70 -21.58
CA ARG A 119 13.30 -6.43 -20.99
C ARG A 119 11.89 -6.56 -20.40
N ARG A 120 11.33 -7.77 -20.32
CA ARG A 120 10.19 -8.08 -19.46
C ARG A 120 10.68 -8.39 -18.06
N THR A 121 10.73 -7.35 -17.23
CA THR A 121 10.63 -7.52 -15.78
C THR A 121 9.38 -8.37 -15.50
N SER A 122 9.56 -9.67 -15.28
CA SER A 122 8.48 -10.53 -14.83
C SER A 122 8.27 -10.27 -13.34
N ALA A 123 7.73 -9.09 -13.03
CA ALA A 123 7.09 -8.82 -11.75
C ALA A 123 5.76 -9.60 -11.62
N ASP A 124 5.34 -10.30 -12.68
CA ASP A 124 4.01 -10.91 -12.78
C ASP A 124 4.02 -12.42 -13.10
N ALA A 125 5.02 -13.16 -12.62
CA ALA A 125 5.03 -14.63 -12.66
C ALA A 125 4.87 -15.25 -11.26
N ARG A 126 3.90 -14.78 -10.47
CA ARG A 126 3.34 -15.58 -9.37
C ARG A 126 2.18 -16.42 -9.91
N GLY A 127 2.45 -17.71 -10.10
CA GLY A 127 1.42 -18.76 -10.12
C GLY A 127 1.10 -19.34 -11.49
N GLY A 128 1.78 -20.42 -11.87
CA GLY A 128 1.49 -21.11 -13.13
C GLY A 128 2.17 -22.47 -13.29
N ARG A 129 1.81 -23.43 -12.43
CA ARG A 129 1.85 -24.89 -12.65
C ARG A 129 3.02 -25.45 -13.50
N ALA A 130 4.14 -25.77 -12.86
CA ALA A 130 5.05 -26.79 -13.37
C ALA A 130 4.64 -28.16 -12.78
N GLY A 131 3.66 -28.79 -13.43
CA GLY A 131 3.42 -30.22 -13.25
C GLY A 131 4.47 -31.00 -14.01
N VAL A 132 5.56 -31.38 -13.34
CA VAL A 132 6.50 -32.39 -13.84
C VAL A 132 5.96 -33.75 -13.41
N ARG A 133 5.46 -34.53 -14.37
CA ARG A 133 5.21 -35.97 -14.17
C ARG A 133 6.56 -36.70 -14.08
N PRO A 134 6.70 -37.71 -13.22
CA PRO A 134 7.83 -38.62 -13.26
C PRO A 134 7.65 -39.66 -14.37
N ASP A 135 8.76 -40.35 -14.67
CA ASP A 135 8.91 -41.61 -15.41
C ASP A 135 9.43 -41.50 -16.86
N ALA A 136 10.75 -41.74 -17.01
CA ALA A 136 11.29 -43.00 -17.57
C ALA A 136 12.81 -43.06 -17.36
#